data_AF-A0A2A9MMW8-F1
#
_entry.id   AF-A0A2A9MMW8-F1
#
_cell.length_a   1.000
_cell.length_b   1.000
_cell.length_c   1.000
_cell.angle_alpha   90.00
_cell.angle_beta   90.00
_cell.angle_gamma   90.00
#
_symmetry.space_group_name_H-M   'P 1'
#
loop_
_entity.id
_entity.type
_entity.pdbx_description
1 polymer ?
#
loop_
_entity_poly.entity_id
_entity_poly.type
_entity_poly.pdbx_seq_one_letter_code
_entity_poly.pdbx_strand_id
1 'polypeptide(L)'
;MATFCLRATSIFSSLALRAVRTPSAAPLAKLNAASSLRAAAAPLSFCMETRAFASEAPERLANLSLVARPAPDFTADAAMPGGEIAKLTLSELCGNGSGVVLLFYPLDFTFVCPSEILAFNAAVADFEKLGFKVVGVSVDSVFTHQAWMRVPLAEGGIGKLDFPLVSDLDKTISSRYHSLLNNSVALRTLVIIDGAKNVRHMTVNDLPLGRNVEEALRVCEMIREVEKNGGKQVCPANWRRGEKMMEASFHGVKDYLGGLREKIEKQI
;
A
#
# COMPACT_ATOMS: atom_id res chain seq x y z
N MET A 1 -3.30 -46.31 37.56
CA MET A 1 -3.02 -46.33 39.01
C MET A 1 -1.59 -45.89 39.22
N ALA A 2 -1.39 -44.87 40.07
CA ALA A 2 -0.14 -44.40 40.71
C ALA A 2 0.04 -42.89 40.56
N THR A 3 -0.57 -42.23 41.53
CA THR A 3 -0.53 -40.84 41.94
C THR A 3 0.82 -40.51 42.59
N PHE A 4 1.46 -39.37 42.28
CA PHE A 4 2.52 -38.76 43.09
C PHE A 4 2.53 -37.25 42.80
N CYS A 5 1.81 -36.42 43.55
CA CYS A 5 2.14 -35.82 44.86
C CYS A 5 3.04 -34.57 44.75
N LEU A 6 2.41 -33.43 45.00
CA LEU A 6 2.97 -32.07 45.14
C LEU A 6 4.06 -31.98 46.21
N ARG A 7 5.02 -31.06 46.01
CA ARG A 7 5.63 -30.28 47.11
C ARG A 7 6.08 -28.92 46.60
N ALA A 8 5.36 -27.89 47.04
CA ALA A 8 5.78 -26.50 47.00
C ALA A 8 6.71 -26.24 48.20
N THR A 9 7.84 -25.57 47.98
CA THR A 9 8.70 -25.06 49.05
C THR A 9 8.86 -23.56 48.91
N SER A 10 8.36 -22.87 49.92
CA SER A 10 8.54 -21.45 50.21
C SER A 10 9.97 -21.15 50.65
N ILE A 11 10.59 -20.10 50.10
CA ILE A 11 11.76 -19.47 50.72
C ILE A 11 11.47 -17.96 50.81
N PHE A 12 11.32 -17.51 52.05
CA PHE A 12 11.39 -16.12 52.49
C PHE A 12 12.85 -15.66 52.48
N SER A 13 13.16 -14.48 51.93
CA SER A 13 14.26 -13.65 52.45
C SER A 13 14.17 -12.18 52.03
N SER A 14 14.14 -11.34 53.08
CA SER A 14 14.67 -9.98 53.22
C SER A 14 14.29 -8.86 52.23
N LEU A 15 13.37 -8.04 52.73
CA LEU A 15 13.28 -6.59 52.57
C LEU A 15 14.67 -5.89 52.50
N ALA A 16 14.88 -5.05 51.48
CA ALA A 16 15.82 -3.94 51.53
C ALA A 16 15.20 -2.73 50.81
N LEU A 17 14.70 -1.79 51.61
CA LEU A 17 14.27 -0.45 51.19
C LEU A 17 15.50 0.32 50.64
N ARG A 18 15.41 0.83 49.42
CA ARG A 18 16.29 1.94 48.96
C ARG A 18 15.45 3.07 48.40
N ALA A 19 15.70 4.24 48.98
CA ALA A 19 14.93 5.45 48.87
C ALA A 19 14.99 6.09 47.48
N VAL A 20 13.82 6.60 47.06
CA VAL A 20 13.60 7.50 45.92
C VAL A 20 14.15 8.89 46.28
N ARG A 21 15.03 9.44 45.42
CA ARG A 21 15.45 10.85 45.49
C ARG A 21 14.68 11.65 44.44
N THR A 22 13.89 12.60 44.89
CA THR A 22 13.25 13.66 44.07
C THR A 22 14.02 14.98 44.23
N PRO A 23 13.86 15.95 43.29
CA PRO A 23 14.88 16.95 43.00
C PRO A 23 14.89 18.14 43.96
N SER A 24 16.09 18.69 44.15
CA SER A 24 16.41 19.86 44.97
C SER A 24 15.98 21.16 44.26
N ALA A 25 15.22 21.98 44.97
CA ALA A 25 14.87 23.35 44.61
C ALA A 25 16.08 24.30 44.84
N ALA A 26 16.25 25.28 43.94
CA ALA A 26 17.21 26.38 44.07
C ALA A 26 16.51 27.64 44.62
N PRO A 27 17.19 28.47 45.44
CA PRO A 27 16.54 29.57 46.15
C PRO A 27 16.54 30.92 45.40
N LEU A 28 15.51 31.70 45.69
CA LEU A 28 15.24 33.09 45.30
C LEU A 28 16.29 34.06 45.88
N ALA A 29 16.90 34.87 45.01
CA ALA A 29 17.77 35.99 45.41
C ALA A 29 17.03 37.34 45.28
N LYS A 30 17.34 38.23 46.22
CA LYS A 30 16.63 39.45 46.62
C LYS A 30 16.81 40.61 45.63
N LEU A 31 15.76 41.42 45.47
CA LEU A 31 15.80 42.78 44.94
C LEU A 31 16.65 43.69 45.83
N ASN A 32 17.42 44.59 45.20
CA ASN A 32 17.80 45.89 45.77
C ASN A 32 17.86 46.95 44.66
N ALA A 33 17.47 48.16 45.03
CA ALA A 33 17.12 49.26 44.15
C ALA A 33 18.28 50.21 43.79
N ALA A 34 18.03 50.96 42.70
CA ALA A 34 18.54 52.29 42.33
C ALA A 34 19.99 52.41 41.81
N SER A 35 20.13 52.86 40.56
CA SER A 35 20.42 54.29 40.26
C SER A 35 20.75 54.56 38.78
N SER A 36 20.32 55.75 38.35
CA SER A 36 20.81 56.57 37.24
C SER A 36 20.33 56.28 35.80
N LEU A 37 19.65 57.30 35.28
CA LEU A 37 19.17 57.49 33.92
C LEU A 37 20.31 57.56 32.90
N ARG A 38 20.09 56.99 31.71
CA ARG A 38 20.42 57.64 30.43
C ARG A 38 19.51 57.07 29.33
N ALA A 39 18.67 57.94 28.80
CA ALA A 39 17.86 57.68 27.62
C ALA A 39 18.76 57.73 26.37
N ALA A 40 18.70 56.70 25.55
CA ALA A 40 19.15 56.74 24.16
C ALA A 40 18.15 55.92 23.33
N ALA A 41 17.30 56.64 22.60
CA ALA A 41 16.33 56.07 21.68
C ALA A 41 17.07 55.51 20.46
N ALA A 42 17.00 54.20 20.26
CA ALA A 42 17.33 53.56 18.99
C ALA A 42 16.02 53.22 18.26
N PRO A 43 15.85 53.60 16.99
CA PRO A 43 14.62 53.28 16.26
C PRO A 43 14.57 51.76 16.04
N LEU A 44 13.52 51.14 16.56
CA LEU A 44 13.13 49.78 16.21
C LEU A 44 12.80 49.76 14.72
N SER A 45 13.76 49.32 13.90
CA SER A 45 13.45 48.85 12.56
C SER A 45 12.65 47.55 12.73
N PHE A 46 11.33 47.70 12.79
CA PHE A 46 10.39 46.60 12.67
C PHE A 46 10.49 46.11 11.23
N CYS A 47 11.48 45.26 10.96
CA CYS A 47 11.54 44.49 9.73
C CYS A 47 10.36 43.51 9.82
N MET A 48 9.22 43.88 9.21
CA MET A 48 8.22 42.89 8.83
C MET A 48 8.93 41.95 7.86
N GLU A 49 9.44 40.85 8.38
CA GLU A 49 9.55 39.63 7.61
C GLU A 49 8.12 39.29 7.21
N THR A 50 7.72 39.83 6.07
CA THR A 50 6.66 39.27 5.26
C THR A 50 7.14 37.86 4.94
N ARG A 51 6.79 36.91 5.80
CA ARG A 51 6.69 35.52 5.39
C ARG A 51 5.70 35.55 4.25
N ALA A 52 6.23 35.61 3.04
CA ALA A 52 5.52 35.21 1.86
C ALA A 52 4.93 33.85 2.22
N PHE A 53 3.62 33.81 2.44
CA PHE A 53 2.84 32.60 2.29
C PHE A 53 3.01 32.25 0.81
N ALA A 54 4.13 31.61 0.49
CA ALA A 54 4.32 30.91 -0.75
C ALA A 54 3.12 29.97 -0.81
N SER A 55 2.25 30.24 -1.77
CA SER A 55 1.09 29.43 -2.05
C SER A 55 1.59 28.02 -2.42
N GLU A 56 1.65 27.12 -1.46
CA GLU A 56 1.91 25.69 -1.68
C GLU A 56 0.73 24.98 -2.37
N ALA A 57 -0.37 25.70 -2.58
CA ALA A 57 -1.61 25.14 -3.12
C ALA A 57 -1.50 24.57 -4.56
N PRO A 58 -0.72 25.14 -5.51
CA PRO A 58 -0.74 24.64 -6.89
C PRO A 58 -0.08 23.27 -7.08
N GLU A 59 0.98 22.95 -6.33
CA GLU A 59 1.66 21.64 -6.43
C GLU A 59 0.88 20.51 -5.74
N ARG A 60 0.06 20.85 -4.74
CA ARG A 60 -0.77 19.88 -4.01
C ARG A 60 -1.91 19.32 -4.87
N LEU A 61 -2.30 20.04 -5.93
CA LEU A 61 -3.39 19.68 -6.86
C LEU A 61 -2.92 18.98 -8.14
N ALA A 62 -1.64 19.10 -8.52
CA ALA A 62 -1.08 18.46 -9.72
C ALA A 62 -0.94 16.92 -9.61
N ASN A 63 -1.39 16.32 -8.49
CA ASN A 63 -1.00 15.00 -8.03
C ASN A 63 -2.15 14.04 -7.66
N LEU A 64 -3.29 14.13 -8.36
CA LEU A 64 -4.45 13.28 -8.03
C LEU A 64 -4.30 11.81 -8.47
N SER A 65 -3.56 11.54 -9.55
CA SER A 65 -3.36 10.18 -10.05
C SER A 65 -1.94 9.67 -9.79
N LEU A 66 -1.83 8.44 -9.32
CA LEU A 66 -0.54 7.73 -9.18
C LEU A 66 -0.10 7.07 -10.50
N VAL A 67 -1.02 6.88 -11.46
CA VAL A 67 -0.70 6.26 -12.74
C VAL A 67 0.35 7.07 -13.50
N ALA A 68 1.28 6.38 -14.15
CA ALA A 68 2.47 6.90 -14.82
C ALA A 68 3.53 7.52 -13.89
N ARG A 69 3.52 7.15 -12.60
CA ARG A 69 4.48 7.65 -11.60
C ARG A 69 5.13 6.51 -10.83
N PRO A 70 6.28 6.75 -10.18
CA PRO A 70 6.87 5.78 -9.27
C PRO A 70 5.88 5.39 -8.17
N ALA A 71 5.77 4.09 -7.94
CA ALA A 71 4.94 3.53 -6.89
C ALA A 71 5.48 3.97 -5.50
N PRO A 72 4.62 4.47 -4.59
CA PRO A 72 5.02 4.77 -3.22
C PRO A 72 5.62 3.53 -2.53
N ASP A 73 6.94 3.53 -2.30
CA ASP A 73 7.65 2.42 -1.68
C ASP A 73 7.30 2.27 -0.20
N PHE A 74 7.27 1.04 0.31
CA PHE A 74 6.99 0.74 1.72
C PHE A 74 7.73 -0.51 2.17
N THR A 75 7.97 -0.59 3.48
CA THR A 75 8.43 -1.80 4.17
C THR A 75 7.49 -2.06 5.33
N ALA A 76 6.86 -3.24 5.36
CA ALA A 76 5.90 -3.61 6.38
C ALA A 76 5.96 -5.11 6.70
N ASP A 77 5.39 -5.48 7.85
CA ASP A 77 5.26 -6.88 8.23
C ASP A 77 4.16 -7.54 7.39
N ALA A 78 4.44 -8.75 6.91
CA ALA A 78 3.54 -9.52 6.07
C ALA A 78 3.46 -10.97 6.54
N ALA A 79 2.28 -11.56 6.40
CA ALA A 79 2.10 -13.00 6.47
C ALA A 79 2.48 -13.58 5.10
N MET A 80 3.62 -14.26 5.04
CA MET A 80 4.18 -14.87 3.83
C MET A 80 3.40 -16.12 3.43
N PRO A 81 3.58 -16.63 2.19
CA PRO A 81 3.08 -17.96 1.83
C PRO A 81 3.48 -19.01 2.87
N GLY A 82 2.51 -19.76 3.38
CA GLY A 82 2.72 -20.70 4.50
C GLY A 82 2.49 -20.11 5.91
N GLY A 83 2.25 -18.80 6.02
CA GLY A 83 1.84 -18.12 7.24
C GLY A 83 2.98 -17.65 8.16
N GLU A 84 4.24 -17.78 7.74
CA GLU A 84 5.37 -17.16 8.45
C GLU A 84 5.28 -15.63 8.38
N ILE A 85 5.68 -14.94 9.45
CA ILE A 85 5.70 -13.48 9.47
C ILE A 85 7.10 -13.01 9.08
N ALA A 86 7.18 -12.18 8.03
CA ALA A 86 8.44 -11.58 7.59
C ALA A 86 8.23 -10.12 7.17
N LYS A 87 9.32 -9.37 7.07
CA LYS A 87 9.30 -8.03 6.47
C LYS A 87 9.31 -8.12 4.96
N LEU A 88 8.50 -7.29 4.32
CA LEU A 88 8.37 -7.20 2.88
C LEU A 88 8.55 -5.75 2.46
N THR A 89 9.44 -5.52 1.50
CA THR A 89 9.69 -4.22 0.88
C THR A 89 9.23 -4.23 -0.58
N LEU A 90 8.39 -3.26 -0.98
CA LEU A 90 7.84 -3.21 -2.33
C LEU A 90 8.93 -3.10 -3.40
N SER A 91 9.93 -2.24 -3.20
CA SER A 91 11.00 -2.03 -4.17
C SER A 91 11.91 -3.25 -4.38
N GLU A 92 11.99 -4.16 -3.40
CA GLU A 92 12.68 -5.45 -3.50
C GLU A 92 11.85 -6.46 -4.31
N LEU A 93 10.51 -6.44 -4.15
CA LEU A 93 9.62 -7.30 -4.94
C LEU A 93 9.70 -7.00 -6.44
N CYS A 94 9.79 -5.72 -6.80
CA CYS A 94 10.01 -5.27 -8.17
C CYS A 94 11.44 -5.53 -8.69
N GLY A 95 12.31 -6.14 -7.88
CA GLY A 95 13.66 -6.53 -8.30
C GLY A 95 13.65 -7.41 -9.55
N ASN A 96 14.69 -7.27 -10.38
CA ASN A 96 14.89 -8.05 -11.61
C ASN A 96 13.83 -7.84 -12.70
N GLY A 97 13.16 -6.68 -12.74
CA GLY A 97 12.14 -6.36 -13.75
C GLY A 97 10.77 -7.02 -13.51
N SER A 98 10.59 -7.63 -12.34
CA SER A 98 9.29 -8.17 -11.92
C SER A 98 8.31 -7.03 -11.65
N GLY A 99 7.07 -7.18 -12.09
CA GLY A 99 5.99 -6.29 -11.72
C GLY A 99 5.30 -6.74 -10.43
N VAL A 100 4.45 -5.89 -9.87
CA VAL A 100 3.68 -6.18 -8.65
C VAL A 100 2.22 -5.80 -8.84
N VAL A 101 1.31 -6.67 -8.41
CA VAL A 101 -0.13 -6.42 -8.29
C VAL A 101 -0.45 -6.26 -6.81
N LEU A 102 -0.71 -5.03 -6.37
CA LEU A 102 -1.17 -4.74 -5.02
C LEU A 102 -2.69 -4.82 -4.96
N LEU A 103 -3.20 -5.69 -4.10
CA LEU A 103 -4.61 -5.94 -3.87
C LEU A 103 -5.00 -5.40 -2.48
N PHE A 104 -5.48 -4.16 -2.42
CA PHE A 104 -6.04 -3.60 -1.20
C PHE A 104 -7.44 -4.16 -0.95
N TYR A 105 -7.74 -4.53 0.29
CA TYR A 105 -9.08 -4.97 0.70
C TYR A 105 -9.44 -4.41 2.08
N PRO A 106 -10.75 -4.24 2.40
CA PRO A 106 -11.17 -3.53 3.60
C PRO A 106 -10.70 -4.14 4.92
N LEU A 107 -11.06 -5.40 5.18
CA LEU A 107 -10.85 -6.09 6.46
C LEU A 107 -10.83 -7.61 6.28
N ASP A 108 -10.05 -8.29 7.12
CA ASP A 108 -10.07 -9.73 7.37
C ASP A 108 -11.42 -10.18 7.95
N PHE A 109 -11.77 -11.47 7.78
CA PHE A 109 -13.00 -12.07 8.33
C PHE A 109 -14.30 -11.35 7.91
N THR A 110 -14.33 -10.81 6.69
CA THR A 110 -15.53 -10.19 6.08
C THR A 110 -16.04 -11.02 4.89
N PHE A 111 -16.95 -10.45 4.08
CA PHE A 111 -17.75 -11.22 3.12
C PHE A 111 -17.13 -11.32 1.71
N VAL A 112 -16.91 -10.18 1.04
CA VAL A 112 -16.39 -10.17 -0.35
C VAL A 112 -14.89 -10.41 -0.39
N CYS A 113 -14.15 -9.97 0.63
CA CYS A 113 -12.69 -10.07 0.72
C CYS A 113 -12.14 -11.50 0.54
N PRO A 114 -12.66 -12.55 1.22
CA PRO A 114 -12.17 -13.90 1.01
C PRO A 114 -12.38 -14.37 -0.43
N SER A 115 -13.50 -14.00 -1.07
CA SER A 115 -13.75 -14.38 -2.48
C SER A 115 -12.71 -13.79 -3.43
N GLU A 116 -12.30 -12.53 -3.22
CA GLU A 116 -11.27 -11.89 -4.04
C GLU A 116 -9.89 -12.52 -3.77
N ILE A 117 -9.52 -12.68 -2.49
CA ILE A 117 -8.23 -13.27 -2.10
C ILE A 117 -8.07 -14.67 -2.69
N LEU A 118 -9.09 -15.52 -2.59
CA LEU A 118 -9.06 -16.88 -3.13
C LEU A 118 -9.03 -16.89 -4.67
N ALA A 119 -9.77 -16.00 -5.32
CA ALA A 119 -9.77 -15.88 -6.78
C ALA A 119 -8.40 -15.42 -7.31
N PHE A 120 -7.75 -14.46 -6.66
CA PHE A 120 -6.38 -14.08 -6.98
C PHE A 120 -5.39 -15.21 -6.65
N ASN A 121 -5.60 -15.95 -5.55
CA ASN A 121 -4.74 -17.08 -5.19
C ASN A 121 -4.73 -18.16 -6.29
N ALA A 122 -5.91 -18.50 -6.82
CA ALA A 122 -6.05 -19.47 -7.89
C ALA A 122 -5.33 -19.04 -9.19
N ALA A 123 -5.13 -17.73 -9.39
CA ALA A 123 -4.49 -17.15 -10.57
C ALA A 123 -3.03 -16.74 -10.35
N VAL A 124 -2.44 -16.95 -9.16
CA VAL A 124 -1.05 -16.53 -8.85
C VAL A 124 -0.06 -17.04 -9.89
N ALA A 125 -0.15 -18.32 -10.25
CA ALA A 125 0.73 -18.93 -11.24
C ALA A 125 0.64 -18.24 -12.62
N ASP A 126 -0.51 -17.67 -12.98
CA ASP A 126 -0.68 -16.96 -14.24
C ASP A 126 -0.09 -15.54 -14.20
N PHE A 127 -0.19 -14.86 -13.04
CA PHE A 127 0.56 -13.61 -12.81
C PHE A 127 2.08 -13.86 -12.84
N GLU A 128 2.56 -14.94 -12.22
CA GLU A 128 3.98 -15.28 -12.20
C GLU A 128 4.54 -15.60 -13.59
N LYS A 129 3.78 -16.30 -14.44
CA LYS A 129 4.13 -16.52 -15.86
C LYS A 129 4.29 -15.20 -16.63
N LEU A 130 3.58 -14.16 -16.21
CA LEU A 130 3.70 -12.80 -16.75
C LEU A 130 4.78 -11.96 -16.05
N GLY A 131 5.50 -12.54 -15.09
CA GLY A 131 6.51 -11.84 -14.31
C GLY A 131 5.91 -10.83 -13.33
N PHE A 132 4.70 -11.04 -12.84
CA PHE A 132 4.07 -10.23 -11.79
C PHE A 132 3.92 -11.04 -10.50
N LYS A 133 4.17 -10.37 -9.37
CA LYS A 133 3.90 -10.91 -8.02
C LYS A 133 2.62 -10.30 -7.49
N VAL A 134 1.79 -11.08 -6.83
CA VAL A 134 0.57 -10.58 -6.16
C VAL A 134 0.89 -10.29 -4.69
N VAL A 135 0.31 -9.24 -4.11
CA VAL A 135 0.44 -8.89 -2.69
C VAL A 135 -0.91 -8.37 -2.21
N GLY A 136 -1.46 -8.97 -1.15
CA GLY A 136 -2.64 -8.44 -0.48
C GLY A 136 -2.28 -7.39 0.57
N VAL A 137 -3.12 -6.37 0.76
CA VAL A 137 -2.91 -5.33 1.79
C VAL A 137 -4.24 -5.00 2.46
N SER A 138 -4.28 -5.00 3.79
CA SER A 138 -5.38 -4.38 4.55
C SER A 138 -4.85 -3.68 5.79
N VAL A 139 -5.76 -3.03 6.53
CA VAL A 139 -5.43 -2.32 7.77
C VAL A 139 -5.38 -3.24 8.99
N ASP A 140 -5.56 -4.55 8.81
CA ASP A 140 -5.50 -5.53 9.89
C ASP A 140 -4.05 -5.82 10.31
N SER A 141 -3.90 -6.35 11.52
CA SER A 141 -2.58 -6.77 12.01
C SER A 141 -2.10 -8.03 11.31
N VAL A 142 -0.79 -8.20 11.21
CA VAL A 142 -0.18 -9.41 10.62
C VAL A 142 -0.58 -10.70 11.35
N PHE A 143 -0.88 -10.61 12.65
CA PHE A 143 -1.38 -11.73 13.44
C PHE A 143 -2.81 -12.12 13.03
N THR A 144 -3.64 -11.15 12.66
CA THR A 144 -4.99 -11.39 12.11
C THR A 144 -4.89 -12.15 10.80
N HIS A 145 -4.01 -11.72 9.88
CA HIS A 145 -3.76 -12.42 8.62
C HIS A 145 -3.34 -13.87 8.86
N GLN A 146 -2.34 -14.07 9.73
CA GLN A 146 -1.86 -15.42 10.07
C GLN A 146 -2.97 -16.29 10.66
N ALA A 147 -3.83 -15.73 11.53
CA ALA A 147 -4.96 -16.44 12.08
C ALA A 147 -5.98 -16.80 10.98
N TRP A 148 -6.29 -15.87 10.08
CA TRP A 148 -7.25 -16.09 8.99
C TRP A 148 -6.80 -17.17 8.01
N MET A 149 -5.51 -17.24 7.71
CA MET A 149 -4.90 -18.32 6.90
C MET A 149 -4.98 -19.71 7.56
N ARG A 150 -5.12 -19.78 8.90
CA ARG A 150 -5.26 -21.05 9.62
C ARG A 150 -6.69 -21.55 9.68
N VAL A 151 -7.68 -20.66 9.49
CA VAL A 151 -9.10 -21.04 9.49
C VAL A 151 -9.44 -21.79 8.19
N PRO A 152 -10.11 -22.95 8.26
CA PRO A 152 -10.57 -23.67 7.08
C PRO A 152 -11.57 -22.87 6.24
N LEU A 153 -11.61 -23.13 4.93
CA LEU A 153 -12.55 -22.48 4.00
C LEU A 153 -14.02 -22.68 4.42
N ALA A 154 -14.36 -23.88 4.92
CA ALA A 154 -15.72 -24.20 5.39
C ALA A 154 -16.17 -23.36 6.59
N GLU A 155 -15.23 -22.72 7.29
CA GLU A 155 -15.47 -21.88 8.47
C GLU A 155 -15.28 -20.37 8.15
N GLY A 156 -15.16 -19.99 6.88
CA GLY A 156 -14.98 -18.59 6.46
C GLY A 156 -13.52 -18.10 6.50
N GLY A 157 -12.56 -19.03 6.61
CA GLY A 157 -11.15 -18.73 6.45
C GLY A 157 -10.71 -18.64 4.99
N ILE A 158 -9.42 -18.35 4.78
CA ILE A 158 -8.78 -18.28 3.45
C ILE A 158 -7.77 -19.41 3.22
N GLY A 159 -7.46 -20.20 4.24
CA GLY A 159 -6.53 -21.32 4.12
C GLY A 159 -5.11 -20.90 3.69
N LYS A 160 -4.42 -21.80 2.99
CA LYS A 160 -3.07 -21.56 2.48
C LYS A 160 -3.12 -20.65 1.25
N LEU A 161 -2.33 -19.59 1.28
CA LEU A 161 -2.10 -18.70 0.15
C LEU A 161 -0.69 -18.87 -0.43
N ASP A 162 -0.58 -18.59 -1.71
CA ASP A 162 0.66 -18.59 -2.51
C ASP A 162 1.23 -17.17 -2.68
N PHE A 163 0.60 -16.16 -2.07
CA PHE A 163 1.07 -14.77 -2.06
C PHE A 163 0.96 -14.14 -0.66
N PRO A 164 1.78 -13.12 -0.34
CA PRO A 164 1.82 -12.52 0.99
C PRO A 164 0.66 -11.54 1.25
N LEU A 165 0.27 -11.44 2.53
CA LEU A 165 -0.66 -10.42 3.04
C LEU A 165 0.08 -9.41 3.94
N VAL A 166 0.14 -8.16 3.51
CA VAL A 166 0.78 -7.05 4.22
C VAL A 166 -0.19 -6.38 5.19
N SER A 167 0.30 -6.16 6.41
CA SER A 167 -0.41 -5.47 7.48
C SER A 167 -0.11 -3.96 7.46
N ASP A 168 -1.09 -3.14 7.08
CA ASP A 168 -1.04 -1.67 7.08
C ASP A 168 -1.71 -1.09 8.33
N LEU A 169 -1.24 -1.52 9.51
CA LEU A 169 -1.87 -1.20 10.80
C LEU A 169 -1.86 0.31 11.11
N ASP A 170 -0.85 1.03 10.63
CA ASP A 170 -0.73 2.49 10.77
C ASP A 170 -1.45 3.27 9.65
N LYS A 171 -2.01 2.56 8.67
CA LYS A 171 -2.80 3.07 7.54
C LYS A 171 -2.00 3.97 6.58
N THR A 172 -0.67 3.98 6.69
CA THR A 172 0.19 4.84 5.88
C THR A 172 0.27 4.36 4.44
N ILE A 173 0.24 3.04 4.20
CA ILE A 173 0.29 2.47 2.85
C ILE A 173 -1.02 2.79 2.13
N SER A 174 -2.16 2.47 2.73
CA SER A 174 -3.49 2.74 2.16
C SER A 174 -3.70 4.23 1.90
N SER A 175 -3.19 5.11 2.77
CA SER A 175 -3.23 6.56 2.56
C SER A 175 -2.41 6.99 1.34
N ARG A 176 -1.15 6.52 1.23
CA ARG A 176 -0.25 6.87 0.11
C ARG A 176 -0.71 6.32 -1.24
N TYR A 177 -1.48 5.24 -1.24
CA TYR A 177 -2.10 4.67 -2.44
C TYR A 177 -3.50 5.22 -2.73
N HIS A 178 -3.95 6.25 -1.98
CA HIS A 178 -5.29 6.85 -2.10
C HIS A 178 -6.44 5.83 -1.95
N SER A 179 -6.20 4.76 -1.19
CA SER A 179 -7.15 3.68 -0.96
C SER A 179 -7.89 3.82 0.38
N LEU A 180 -7.45 4.66 1.29
CA LEU A 180 -8.03 4.76 2.64
C LEU A 180 -9.35 5.54 2.66
N LEU A 181 -10.43 4.90 3.10
CA LEU A 181 -11.74 5.52 3.28
C LEU A 181 -11.89 6.06 4.71
N ASN A 182 -12.09 7.36 4.86
CA ASN A 182 -12.42 8.04 6.13
C ASN A 182 -11.50 7.66 7.32
N ASN A 183 -10.20 7.48 7.06
CA ASN A 183 -9.20 7.03 8.06
C ASN A 183 -9.55 5.69 8.74
N SER A 184 -10.40 4.86 8.12
CA SER A 184 -10.93 3.63 8.70
C SER A 184 -10.34 2.39 8.00
N VAL A 185 -10.85 2.05 6.82
CA VAL A 185 -10.52 0.85 6.06
C VAL A 185 -10.10 1.20 4.64
N ALA A 186 -9.40 0.30 3.96
CA ALA A 186 -9.11 0.47 2.55
C ALA A 186 -10.35 0.18 1.67
N LEU A 187 -10.57 0.98 0.63
CA LEU A 187 -11.39 0.63 -0.51
C LEU A 187 -10.79 -0.57 -1.26
N ARG A 188 -11.57 -1.16 -2.17
CA ARG A 188 -11.12 -2.26 -3.02
C ARG A 188 -10.27 -1.73 -4.16
N THR A 189 -9.06 -1.28 -3.81
CA THR A 189 -8.10 -0.72 -4.76
C THR A 189 -7.16 -1.80 -5.26
N LEU A 190 -7.05 -1.94 -6.58
CA LEU A 190 -6.04 -2.77 -7.23
C LEU A 190 -5.05 -1.87 -7.95
N VAL A 191 -3.76 -2.09 -7.74
CA VAL A 191 -2.68 -1.29 -8.35
C VAL A 191 -1.72 -2.24 -9.05
N ILE A 192 -1.46 -2.00 -10.34
CA ILE A 192 -0.48 -2.77 -11.12
C ILE A 192 0.74 -1.89 -11.36
N ILE A 193 1.88 -2.39 -10.88
CA ILE A 193 3.19 -1.74 -10.91
C ILE A 193 4.09 -2.51 -11.88
N ASP A 194 4.73 -1.82 -12.81
CA ASP A 194 5.65 -2.43 -13.77
C ASP A 194 7.04 -2.74 -13.18
N GLY A 195 7.87 -3.40 -13.98
CA GLY A 195 9.26 -3.72 -13.60
C GLY A 195 10.15 -2.49 -13.43
N ALA A 196 9.73 -1.33 -13.95
CA ALA A 196 10.39 -0.04 -13.76
C ALA A 196 9.87 0.70 -12.51
N LYS A 197 9.08 0.02 -11.66
CA LYS A 197 8.50 0.54 -10.41
C LYS A 197 7.50 1.67 -10.62
N ASN A 198 6.91 1.79 -11.82
CA ASN A 198 5.88 2.78 -12.11
C ASN A 198 4.49 2.14 -12.02
N VAL A 199 3.53 2.88 -11.46
CA VAL A 199 2.12 2.48 -11.47
C VAL A 199 1.59 2.62 -12.89
N ARG A 200 1.07 1.52 -13.45
CA ARG A 200 0.52 1.47 -14.82
C ARG A 200 -0.99 1.43 -14.87
N HIS A 201 -1.61 0.92 -13.83
CA HIS A 201 -3.05 0.80 -13.77
C HIS A 201 -3.53 0.82 -12.32
N MET A 202 -4.68 1.46 -12.11
CA MET A 202 -5.40 1.45 -10.86
C MET A 202 -6.89 1.25 -11.12
N THR A 203 -7.51 0.38 -10.32
CA THR A 203 -8.97 0.23 -10.25
C THR A 203 -9.39 0.42 -8.80
N VAL A 204 -10.40 1.24 -8.54
CA VAL A 204 -10.93 1.49 -7.19
C VAL A 204 -12.43 1.17 -7.20
N ASN A 205 -12.80 0.13 -6.48
CA ASN A 205 -14.19 -0.26 -6.30
C ASN A 205 -14.68 0.15 -4.90
N ASP A 206 -15.96 0.51 -4.81
CA ASP A 206 -16.66 0.65 -3.52
C ASP A 206 -16.73 -0.71 -2.80
N LEU A 207 -16.98 -0.68 -1.50
CA LEU A 207 -16.94 -1.84 -0.60
C LEU A 207 -17.80 -3.04 -1.03
N PRO A 208 -19.01 -2.91 -1.62
CA PRO A 208 -19.80 -4.06 -2.03
C PRO A 208 -19.41 -4.63 -3.41
N LEU A 209 -18.52 -3.97 -4.15
CA LEU A 209 -18.23 -4.30 -5.55
C LEU A 209 -16.91 -5.08 -5.69
N GLY A 210 -17.00 -6.40 -5.85
CA GLY A 210 -15.83 -7.25 -6.10
C GLY A 210 -15.13 -6.93 -7.44
N ARG A 211 -13.83 -7.19 -7.53
CA ARG A 211 -13.00 -7.01 -8.73
C ARG A 211 -12.97 -8.27 -9.60
N ASN A 212 -12.60 -8.07 -10.87
CA ASN A 212 -12.43 -9.16 -11.84
C ASN A 212 -10.95 -9.50 -12.02
N VAL A 213 -10.58 -10.75 -11.71
CA VAL A 213 -9.20 -11.27 -11.85
C VAL A 213 -8.77 -11.36 -13.32
N GLU A 214 -9.69 -11.71 -14.22
CA GLU A 214 -9.39 -11.82 -15.67
C GLU A 214 -9.01 -10.46 -16.25
N GLU A 215 -9.64 -9.39 -15.78
CA GLU A 215 -9.29 -8.03 -16.21
C GLU A 215 -7.92 -7.62 -15.68
N ALA A 216 -7.60 -7.95 -14.42
CA ALA A 216 -6.27 -7.70 -13.87
C ALA A 216 -5.18 -8.46 -14.65
N LEU A 217 -5.42 -9.72 -15.01
CA LEU A 217 -4.54 -10.51 -15.88
C LEU A 217 -4.39 -9.86 -17.27
N ARG A 218 -5.51 -9.49 -17.91
CA ARG A 218 -5.51 -8.82 -19.22
C ARG A 218 -4.67 -7.53 -19.20
N VAL A 219 -4.76 -6.74 -18.13
CA VAL A 219 -3.93 -5.54 -17.99
C VAL A 219 -2.45 -5.88 -17.82
N CYS A 220 -2.10 -6.90 -17.04
CA CYS A 220 -0.73 -7.37 -16.92
C CYS A 220 -0.17 -7.83 -18.29
N GLU A 221 -0.96 -8.54 -19.09
CA GLU A 221 -0.61 -8.93 -20.46
C GLU A 221 -0.35 -7.72 -21.36
N MET A 222 -1.24 -6.71 -21.32
CA MET A 222 -1.07 -5.47 -22.08
C MET A 222 0.25 -4.78 -21.73
N ILE A 223 0.59 -4.69 -20.44
CA ILE A 223 1.83 -4.07 -19.99
C ILE A 223 3.04 -4.81 -20.58
N ARG A 224 3.06 -6.14 -20.51
CA ARG A 224 4.19 -6.93 -21.05
C ARG A 224 4.32 -6.85 -22.56
N GLU A 225 3.21 -6.87 -23.29
CA GLU A 225 3.29 -6.80 -24.75
C GLU A 225 3.77 -5.43 -25.24
N VAL A 226 3.35 -4.35 -24.56
CA VAL A 226 3.81 -2.97 -24.82
C VAL A 226 5.30 -2.81 -24.46
N GLU A 227 5.74 -3.35 -23.31
CA GLU A 227 7.16 -3.35 -22.93
C GLU A 227 8.03 -4.10 -23.96
N LYS A 228 7.60 -5.31 -24.35
CA LYS A 228 8.30 -6.16 -25.32
C LYS A 228 8.44 -5.51 -26.69
N ASN A 229 7.46 -4.73 -27.13
CA ASN A 229 7.51 -4.03 -28.43
C ASN A 229 8.19 -2.65 -28.36
N GLY A 230 8.64 -2.21 -27.18
CA GLY A 230 9.29 -0.92 -26.96
C GLY A 230 8.35 0.28 -27.07
N GLY A 231 7.05 0.09 -26.82
CA GLY A 231 6.04 1.15 -26.90
C GLY A 231 5.64 1.59 -28.31
N LYS A 232 6.07 0.86 -29.36
CA LYS A 232 5.75 1.19 -30.76
C LYS A 232 4.31 0.82 -31.13
N GLN A 233 3.80 -0.24 -30.52
CA GLN A 233 2.42 -0.69 -30.70
C GLN A 233 1.66 -0.57 -29.38
N VAL A 234 0.40 -0.18 -29.49
CA VAL A 234 -0.54 0.02 -28.39
C VAL A 234 -1.66 -1.03 -28.45
N CYS A 235 -2.21 -1.36 -27.29
CA CYS A 235 -3.35 -2.26 -27.15
C CYS A 235 -4.66 -1.47 -27.37
N PRO A 236 -5.47 -1.81 -28.39
CA PRO A 236 -6.78 -1.19 -28.62
C PRO A 236 -7.81 -1.55 -27.52
N ALA A 237 -9.01 -0.97 -27.61
CA ALA A 237 -10.11 -1.29 -26.69
C ALA A 237 -10.45 -2.79 -26.75
N ASN A 238 -10.73 -3.38 -25.57
CA ASN A 238 -11.04 -4.80 -25.39
C ASN A 238 -9.94 -5.77 -25.83
N TRP A 239 -8.71 -5.30 -26.10
CA TRP A 239 -7.62 -6.15 -26.57
C TRP A 239 -7.34 -7.32 -25.63
N ARG A 240 -7.17 -8.51 -26.20
CA ARG A 240 -6.70 -9.73 -25.53
C ARG A 240 -5.42 -10.24 -26.18
N ARG A 241 -4.64 -11.02 -25.42
CA ARG A 241 -3.41 -11.65 -25.94
C ARG A 241 -3.69 -12.38 -27.26
N GLY A 242 -2.85 -12.10 -28.26
CA GLY A 242 -2.96 -12.68 -29.61
C GLY A 242 -3.79 -11.84 -30.60
N GLU A 243 -4.53 -10.85 -30.13
CA GLU A 243 -5.25 -9.92 -31.01
C GLU A 243 -4.32 -8.85 -31.61
N LYS A 244 -4.76 -8.28 -32.74
CA LYS A 244 -4.01 -7.27 -33.48
C LYS A 244 -3.78 -6.03 -32.62
N MET A 245 -2.51 -5.70 -32.38
CA MET A 245 -2.12 -4.40 -31.80
C MET A 245 -2.12 -3.32 -32.89
N MET A 246 -2.18 -2.06 -32.47
CA MET A 246 -2.17 -0.90 -33.36
C MET A 246 -0.83 -0.19 -33.26
N GLU A 247 -0.20 0.16 -34.38
CA GLU A 247 0.98 1.03 -34.36
C GLU A 247 0.56 2.45 -33.94
N ALA A 248 1.35 3.08 -33.06
CA ALA A 248 1.09 4.42 -32.54
C ALA A 248 1.43 5.52 -33.57
N SER A 249 0.87 5.43 -34.77
CA SER A 249 1.03 6.39 -35.86
C SER A 249 -0.30 6.62 -36.59
N PHE A 250 -0.44 7.76 -37.28
CA PHE A 250 -1.65 8.05 -38.05
C PHE A 250 -1.92 6.97 -39.12
N HIS A 251 -0.86 6.46 -39.75
CA HIS A 251 -0.96 5.35 -40.69
C HIS A 251 -1.43 4.07 -40.00
N GLY A 252 -0.86 3.73 -38.84
CA GLY A 252 -1.25 2.59 -38.03
C GLY A 252 -2.73 2.59 -37.64
N VAL A 253 -3.28 3.77 -37.30
CA VAL A 253 -4.71 3.94 -37.02
C VAL A 253 -5.56 3.66 -38.26
N LYS A 254 -5.21 4.23 -39.42
CA LYS A 254 -5.93 3.99 -40.68
C LYS A 254 -5.97 2.51 -41.04
N ASP A 255 -4.83 1.82 -40.89
CA ASP A 255 -4.70 0.40 -41.23
C ASP A 255 -5.44 -0.50 -40.23
N TYR A 256 -5.45 -0.12 -38.95
CA TYR A 256 -6.20 -0.84 -37.92
C TYR A 256 -7.71 -0.69 -38.12
N LEU A 257 -8.21 0.54 -38.26
CA LEU A 257 -9.63 0.82 -38.45
C LEU A 257 -10.15 0.33 -39.80
N GLY A 258 -9.36 0.42 -40.87
CA GLY A 258 -9.70 -0.13 -42.18
C GLY A 258 -9.98 -1.63 -42.12
N GLY A 259 -9.22 -2.39 -41.32
CA GLY A 259 -9.44 -3.82 -41.10
C GLY A 259 -10.66 -4.17 -40.22
N LEU A 260 -11.20 -3.19 -39.48
CA LEU A 260 -12.37 -3.37 -38.60
C LEU A 260 -13.66 -2.77 -39.18
N ARG A 261 -13.58 -2.13 -40.35
CA ARG A 261 -14.68 -1.38 -40.95
C ARG A 261 -16.01 -2.14 -40.94
N GLU A 262 -16.04 -3.35 -41.47
CA GLU A 262 -17.26 -4.16 -41.55
C GLU A 262 -17.81 -4.60 -40.18
N LYS A 263 -16.95 -4.73 -39.17
CA LYS A 263 -17.37 -5.09 -37.80
C LYS A 263 -17.99 -3.89 -37.10
N ILE A 264 -17.39 -2.71 -37.27
CA ILE A 264 -17.85 -1.46 -36.66
C ILE A 264 -19.16 -1.00 -37.30
N GLU A 265 -19.29 -1.06 -38.63
CA GLU A 265 -20.51 -0.69 -39.36
C GLU A 265 -21.73 -1.58 -39.00
N LYS A 266 -21.53 -2.74 -38.36
CA LYS A 266 -22.61 -3.62 -37.88
C LYS A 266 -23.01 -3.37 -36.42
N GLN A 267 -22.22 -2.62 -35.67
CA GLN A 267 -22.42 -2.36 -34.23
C GLN A 267 -22.92 -0.94 -33.93
N ILE A 268 -22.80 -0.04 -34.92
CA ILE A 268 -23.38 1.31 -34.93
C ILE A 268 -24.69 1.25 -35.69
#